data_AF-A0A383VJX5-F1
#
_entry.id   AF-A0A383VJX5-F1
#
_cell.length_a   1.000
_cell.length_b   1.000
_cell.length_c   1.000
_cell.angle_alpha   90.00
_cell.angle_beta   90.00
_cell.angle_gamma   90.00
#
_symmetry.space_group_name_H-M   'P 1'
#
loop_
_entity.id
_entity.type
_entity.pdbx_description
1 polymer ?
#
loop_
_entity_poly.entity_id
_entity_poly.type
_entity_poly.pdbx_seq_one_letter_code
_entity_poly.pdbx_strand_id
1 'polypeptide(L)'
;MRDDQGNESSSSAERHFCGMCGSHLWLFSPEWPELVHPLAAAVDSDLPPPPEHVDIMLRYKASWADVPQAEQAEGPGFKHFQEYPVESIEEWHKRHGMLTQD
;
A
#
# COMPACT_ATOMS: atom_id res chain seq x y z
N MET A 1 5.65 14.06 -9.16
CA MET A 1 6.50 12.89 -9.45
C MET A 1 7.22 13.15 -10.76
N ARG A 2 8.43 12.61 -10.94
CA ARG A 2 9.12 12.70 -12.22
C ARG A 2 8.77 11.46 -13.03
N ASP A 3 8.39 11.63 -14.28
CA ASP A 3 8.26 10.50 -15.21
C ASP A 3 9.64 9.95 -15.60
N ASP A 4 9.66 8.89 -16.40
CA ASP A 4 10.90 8.25 -16.88
C ASP A 4 11.78 9.18 -17.75
N GLN A 5 11.21 10.30 -18.22
CA GLN A 5 11.88 11.33 -19.02
C GLN A 5 12.34 12.52 -18.16
N GLY A 6 12.10 12.47 -16.85
CA GLY A 6 12.45 13.51 -15.89
C GLY A 6 11.48 14.68 -15.81
N ASN A 7 10.33 14.62 -16.50
CA ASN A 7 9.33 15.67 -16.46
C ASN A 7 8.57 15.62 -15.13
N GLU A 8 8.34 16.78 -14.53
CA GLU A 8 7.56 16.89 -13.31
C GLU A 8 6.07 16.96 -13.64
N SER A 9 5.31 16.00 -13.12
CA SER A 9 3.85 16.02 -13.15
C SER A 9 3.27 15.89 -11.74
N SER A 10 2.14 16.55 -11.53
CA SER A 10 1.36 16.33 -10.31
C SER A 10 0.60 15.02 -10.44
N SER A 11 0.55 14.26 -9.35
CA SER A 11 -0.29 13.05 -9.29
C SER A 11 -1.76 13.45 -9.43
N SER A 12 -2.51 12.71 -10.24
CA SER A 12 -3.98 12.77 -10.30
C SER A 12 -4.64 12.35 -8.99
N ALA A 13 -3.94 11.55 -8.16
CA ALA A 13 -4.46 11.04 -6.91
C ALA A 13 -4.55 12.11 -5.82
N GLU A 14 -5.71 12.15 -5.17
CA GLU A 14 -5.99 12.99 -4.02
C GLU A 14 -5.66 12.24 -2.74
N ARG A 15 -5.03 12.94 -1.79
CA ARG A 15 -4.67 12.40 -0.48
C ARG A 15 -5.26 13.30 0.59
N HIS A 16 -6.04 12.72 1.49
CA HIS A 16 -6.65 13.48 2.58
C HIS A 16 -5.92 13.23 3.88
N PHE A 17 -5.58 14.32 4.57
CA PHE A 17 -4.89 14.29 5.85
C PHE A 17 -5.76 14.92 6.94
N CYS A 18 -5.61 14.47 8.19
CA CYS A 18 -6.26 15.11 9.33
C CYS A 18 -5.72 16.53 9.52
N GLY A 19 -6.60 17.53 9.55
CA GLY A 19 -6.19 18.94 9.73
C GLY A 19 -5.61 19.28 11.10
N MET A 20 -5.76 18.39 12.10
CA MET A 20 -5.26 18.61 13.46
C MET A 20 -3.88 17.99 13.69
N CYS A 21 -3.64 16.78 13.20
CA CYS A 21 -2.40 16.03 13.48
C CYS A 21 -1.59 15.67 12.22
N GLY A 22 -2.13 15.88 11.02
CA GLY A 22 -1.46 15.54 9.76
C GLY A 22 -1.46 14.06 9.40
N SER A 23 -2.15 13.18 10.15
CA SER A 23 -2.26 11.75 9.80
C SER A 23 -2.91 11.56 8.43
N HIS A 24 -2.36 10.68 7.60
CA HIS A 24 -2.96 10.31 6.32
C HIS A 24 -4.19 9.42 6.58
N LEU A 25 -5.32 9.80 5.98
CA LEU A 25 -6.61 9.15 6.22
C LEU A 25 -6.99 8.23 5.07
N TRP A 26 -6.99 8.76 3.85
CA TRP A 26 -7.35 8.00 2.66
C TRP A 26 -6.72 8.59 1.39
N LEU A 27 -6.73 7.79 0.34
CA LEU A 27 -6.37 8.18 -1.02
C LEU A 27 -7.54 7.89 -1.97
N PHE A 28 -7.79 8.83 -2.87
CA PHE A 28 -8.71 8.69 -4.00
C PHE A 28 -7.92 8.89 -5.30
N SER A 29 -8.30 8.18 -6.35
CA SER A 29 -7.74 8.40 -7.69
C SER A 29 -8.88 8.45 -8.71
N PRO A 30 -8.93 9.45 -9.60
CA PRO A 30 -9.91 9.50 -10.67
C PRO A 30 -9.76 8.36 -11.69
N GLU A 31 -8.64 7.63 -11.68
CA GLU A 31 -8.42 6.44 -12.51
C GLU A 31 -9.22 5.21 -12.03
N TRP A 32 -9.62 5.20 -10.74
CA TRP A 32 -10.48 4.18 -10.12
C TRP A 32 -11.59 4.86 -9.32
N PRO A 33 -12.54 5.54 -10.00
CA PRO A 33 -13.52 6.42 -9.36
C PRO A 33 -14.47 5.69 -8.38
N GLU A 34 -14.58 4.38 -8.49
CA GLU A 34 -15.38 3.51 -7.63
C GLU A 34 -14.69 3.14 -6.31
N LEU A 35 -13.40 3.46 -6.14
CA LEU A 35 -12.60 3.05 -4.98
C LEU A 35 -12.17 4.23 -4.09
N VAL A 36 -12.17 3.99 -2.78
CA VAL A 36 -11.47 4.81 -1.78
C VAL A 36 -10.49 3.90 -1.05
N HIS A 37 -9.25 4.35 -0.91
CA HIS A 37 -8.17 3.57 -0.32
C HIS A 37 -7.85 4.13 1.09
N PRO A 38 -8.49 3.62 2.16
CA PRO A 38 -8.18 4.05 3.51
C PRO A 38 -6.75 3.64 3.90
N LEU A 39 -6.08 4.47 4.69
CA LEU A 39 -4.88 4.04 5.38
C LEU A 39 -5.29 3.14 6.55
N ALA A 40 -4.67 1.96 6.68
CA ALA A 40 -4.99 1.02 7.76
C ALA A 40 -4.90 1.67 9.16
N ALA A 41 -3.94 2.57 9.38
CA ALA A 41 -3.78 3.30 10.63
C ALA A 41 -4.91 4.31 10.95
N ALA A 42 -5.79 4.60 9.98
CA ALA A 42 -6.98 5.42 10.17
C ALA A 42 -8.22 4.60 10.56
N VAL A 43 -8.12 3.26 10.58
CA VAL A 43 -9.18 2.36 11.05
C VAL A 43 -9.03 2.18 12.57
N ASP A 44 -10.12 2.42 13.30
CA ASP A 44 -10.15 2.42 14.77
C ASP A 44 -10.68 1.10 15.38
N SER A 45 -11.02 0.13 14.53
CA SER A 45 -11.34 -1.25 14.92
C SER A 45 -10.14 -2.18 14.74
N ASP A 46 -10.09 -3.25 15.53
CA ASP A 46 -9.07 -4.30 15.38
C ASP A 46 -9.09 -4.88 13.95
N LEU A 47 -7.92 -4.88 13.31
CA LEU A 47 -7.71 -5.51 12.01
C LEU A 47 -7.12 -6.92 12.21
N PRO A 48 -7.54 -7.92 11.42
CA PRO A 48 -6.94 -9.25 11.50
C PRO A 48 -5.47 -9.20 11.07
N PRO A 49 -4.61 -10.08 11.60
CA PRO A 49 -3.25 -10.22 11.09
C PRO A 49 -3.30 -10.64 9.60
N PRO A 50 -2.49 -10.01 8.73
CA PRO A 50 -2.49 -10.37 7.31
C PRO A 50 -1.85 -11.76 7.11
N PRO A 51 -2.33 -12.57 6.15
CA PRO A 51 -1.78 -13.89 5.83
C PRO A 51 -0.48 -13.83 5.02
N GLU A 52 -0.10 -12.65 4.53
CA GLU A 52 1.12 -12.38 3.78
C GLU A 52 1.44 -10.89 3.85
N HIS A 53 2.72 -10.53 3.92
CA HIS A 53 3.18 -9.15 3.80
C HIS A 53 3.75 -8.90 2.40
N VAL A 54 3.45 -7.73 1.83
CA VAL A 54 3.96 -7.32 0.52
C VAL A 54 4.60 -5.95 0.64
N ASP A 55 5.94 -5.90 0.55
CA ASP A 55 6.68 -4.64 0.51
C ASP A 55 6.97 -4.24 -0.93
N ILE A 56 6.56 -3.02 -1.29
CA ILE A 56 6.65 -2.48 -2.65
C ILE A 56 7.51 -1.22 -2.66
N MET A 57 7.89 -0.76 -3.86
CA MET A 57 8.68 0.47 -4.03
C MET A 57 10.05 0.45 -3.34
N LEU A 58 10.60 -0.75 -3.10
CA LEU A 58 11.88 -0.89 -2.40
C LEU A 58 13.06 -0.27 -3.16
N ARG A 59 12.96 -0.04 -4.47
CA ARG A 59 13.94 0.71 -5.26
C ARG A 59 14.13 2.14 -4.72
N TYR A 60 13.06 2.73 -4.19
CA TYR A 60 13.02 4.12 -3.73
C TYR A 60 13.08 4.23 -2.20
N LYS A 61 13.22 3.11 -1.48
CA LYS A 61 13.35 3.15 -0.02
C LYS A 61 14.58 3.97 0.38
N ALA A 62 14.52 4.63 1.52
CA ALA A 62 15.70 5.24 2.09
C ALA A 62 16.78 4.18 2.41
N SER A 63 18.06 4.53 2.23
CA SER A 63 19.17 3.60 2.47
C SER A 63 19.20 3.05 3.90
N TRP A 64 18.76 3.86 4.87
CA TRP A 64 18.70 3.52 6.30
C TRP A 64 17.44 2.75 6.72
N ALA A 65 16.44 2.60 5.85
CA ALA A 65 15.22 1.87 6.19
C ALA A 65 15.47 0.35 6.14
N ASP A 66 15.31 -0.33 7.27
CA ASP A 66 15.39 -1.78 7.33
C ASP A 66 14.18 -2.41 6.64
N VAL A 67 14.41 -3.49 5.89
CA VAL A 67 13.37 -4.32 5.27
C VAL A 67 13.45 -5.69 5.93
N PRO A 68 12.36 -6.18 6.56
CA PRO A 68 12.34 -7.52 7.15
C PRO A 68 12.79 -8.56 6.11
N GLN A 69 13.73 -9.44 6.45
CA GLN A 69 14.07 -10.52 5.53
C GLN A 69 12.97 -11.59 5.57
N ALA A 70 12.66 -12.15 4.41
CA ALA A 70 11.60 -13.16 4.29
C ALA A 70 11.86 -14.40 5.14
N GLU A 71 13.13 -14.73 5.40
CA GLU A 71 13.53 -15.87 6.23
C GLU A 71 13.61 -15.56 7.74
N GLN A 72 13.57 -14.28 8.13
CA GLN A 72 13.79 -13.84 9.52
C GLN A 72 12.50 -13.52 10.28
N ALA A 73 11.35 -13.52 9.60
CA ALA A 73 10.07 -13.24 10.24
C ALA A 73 9.41 -14.51 10.79
N GLU A 74 9.19 -14.56 12.10
CA GLU A 74 8.22 -15.49 12.69
C GLU A 74 6.82 -14.99 12.32
N GLY A 75 6.16 -15.63 11.34
CA GLY A 75 4.83 -15.21 10.91
C GLY A 75 4.56 -15.40 9.41
N PRO A 76 3.59 -14.67 8.85
CA PRO A 76 3.21 -14.77 7.45
C PRO A 76 4.38 -14.41 6.53
N GLY A 77 4.47 -15.06 5.37
CA GLY A 77 5.56 -14.84 4.42
C GLY A 77 5.63 -13.40 3.93
N PHE A 78 6.84 -12.95 3.55
CA PHE A 78 7.09 -11.64 2.96
C PHE A 78 7.39 -11.78 1.47
N LYS A 79 6.79 -10.90 0.66
CA LYS A 79 7.16 -10.69 -0.74
C LYS A 79 7.72 -9.29 -0.93
N HIS A 80 8.88 -9.21 -1.56
CA HIS A 80 9.58 -7.95 -1.78
C HIS A 80 9.60 -7.59 -3.26
N PHE A 81 9.18 -6.38 -3.58
CA PHE A 81 9.18 -5.83 -4.93
C PHE A 81 9.92 -4.50 -4.98
N GLN A 82 10.80 -4.36 -5.98
CA GLN A 82 11.51 -3.11 -6.22
C GLN A 82 10.55 -1.97 -6.59
N GLU A 83 9.46 -2.31 -7.28
CA GLU A 83 8.38 -1.41 -7.71
C GLU A 83 7.03 -2.08 -7.42
N TYR A 84 5.95 -1.75 -8.15
CA TYR A 84 4.68 -2.44 -8.00
C TYR A 84 4.77 -3.90 -8.46
N PRO A 85 4.14 -4.85 -7.75
CA PRO A 85 3.91 -6.19 -8.27
C PRO A 85 2.93 -6.18 -9.44
N VAL A 86 2.92 -7.26 -10.21
CA VAL A 86 1.89 -7.50 -11.25
C VAL A 86 0.53 -7.76 -10.61
N GLU A 87 0.51 -8.46 -9.47
CA GLU A 87 -0.71 -8.73 -8.69
C GLU A 87 -1.24 -7.44 -8.06
N SER A 88 -2.52 -7.13 -8.29
CA SER A 88 -3.22 -6.02 -7.65
C SER A 88 -3.60 -6.33 -6.20
N ILE A 89 -3.90 -5.30 -5.41
CA ILE A 89 -4.41 -5.45 -4.04
C ILE A 89 -5.70 -6.27 -4.02
N GLU A 90 -6.59 -6.09 -5.01
CA GLU A 90 -7.83 -6.86 -5.10
C GLU A 90 -7.55 -8.35 -5.38
N GLU A 91 -6.65 -8.66 -6.31
CA GLU A 91 -6.23 -10.04 -6.61
C GLU A 91 -5.56 -10.70 -5.41
N TRP A 92 -4.76 -9.96 -4.66
CA TRP A 92 -4.19 -10.43 -3.40
C TRP A 92 -5.29 -10.83 -2.40
N HIS A 93 -6.32 -9.99 -2.21
CA HIS A 93 -7.46 -10.33 -1.35
C HIS A 93 -8.23 -11.55 -1.88
N LYS A 94 -8.44 -11.66 -3.20
CA LYS A 94 -9.08 -12.83 -3.84
C LYS A 94 -8.30 -14.11 -3.55
N ARG A 95 -6.98 -14.11 -3.77
CA ARG A 95 -6.10 -15.27 -3.55
C ARG A 95 -6.09 -15.73 -2.10
N HIS A 96 -6.22 -14.80 -1.15
CA HIS A 96 -6.27 -15.09 0.28
C HIS A 96 -7.67 -15.32 0.84
N GLY A 97 -8.72 -15.28 0.00
CA GLY A 97 -10.11 -15.47 0.46
C GLY A 97 -10.62 -14.35 1.37
N MET A 98 -10.10 -13.13 1.19
CA MET A 98 -10.38 -11.96 2.03
C MET A 98 -11.37 -10.97 1.43
N LEU A 99 -11.92 -11.26 0.25
CA LEU A 99 -13.10 -10.52 -0.21
C LEU A 99 -14.30 -10.93 0.62
N THR A 100 -14.98 -9.96 1.22
CA THR A 100 -16.31 -10.19 1.80
C THR A 100 -17.24 -10.63 0.67
N GLN A 101 -18.03 -11.68 0.91
CA GLN A 101 -19.19 -11.96 0.06
C GLN A 101 -20.27 -10.95 0.44
N ASP A 102 -20.83 -10.27 -0.56
CA ASP A 102 -22.07 -9.48 -0.38
C ASP A 102 -23.24 -10.39 0.04
#